data_AF-A0A7C0YGI2-F1
#
_entry.id   AF-A0A7C0YGI2-F1
#
_cell.length_a   1.000
_cell.length_b   1.000
_cell.length_c   1.000
_cell.angle_alpha   90.00
_cell.angle_beta   90.00
_cell.angle_gamma   90.00
#
_symmetry.space_group_name_H-M   'P 1'
#
loop_
_entity.id
_entity.type
_entity.pdbx_description
1 polymer ?
#
loop_
_entity_poly.entity_id
_entity_poly.type
_entity_poly.pdbx_seq_one_letter_code
_entity_poly.pdbx_strand_id
1 'polypeptide(L)' 'MDYLNKYDEMKRYLDDKFEMPDKTVALLIKFLGQGDGQLSKRARGKELVALTDEEIRDIENRYQEIFLEG' A
#
# COMPACT_ATOMS: atom_id res chain seq x y z
N MET A 1 10.83 4.25 16.45
CA MET A 1 9.77 5.06 15.81
C MET A 1 9.90 4.79 14.32
N ASP A 2 8.90 4.41 13.54
CA ASP A 2 8.07 5.38 12.81
C ASP A 2 6.96 4.68 11.99
N TYR A 3 6.50 3.48 12.40
CA TYR A 3 5.40 2.78 11.70
C TYR A 3 4.17 3.69 11.50
N LEU A 4 3.85 4.51 12.50
CA LEU A 4 2.74 5.45 12.42
C LEU A 4 2.99 6.56 11.40
N ASN A 5 4.20 7.12 11.31
CA ASN A 5 4.54 8.14 10.31
C ASN A 5 4.57 7.56 8.89
N LYS A 6 5.17 6.37 8.73
CA LYS A 6 5.17 5.61 7.48
C LYS A 6 3.74 5.26 7.02
N TYR A 7 2.88 4.91 7.97
CA TYR A 7 1.46 4.67 7.74
C TYR A 7 0.72 5.95 7.33
N ASP A 8 0.95 7.07 8.02
CA ASP A 8 0.33 8.36 7.71
C ASP A 8 0.72 8.85 6.32
N GLU A 9 1.99 8.69 5.93
CA GLU A 9 2.48 9.05 4.60
C GLU A 9 1.86 8.19 3.50
N MET A 10 1.84 6.87 3.67
CA MET A 10 1.16 5.94 2.77
C MET A 10 -0.34 6.24 2.67
N LYS A 11 -0.99 6.51 3.80
CA LYS A 11 -2.41 6.84 3.86
C LYS A 11 -2.69 8.10 3.05
N ARG A 12 -1.91 9.16 3.26
CA ARG A 12 -2.09 10.43 2.57
C ARG A 12 -1.86 10.31 1.07
N TYR A 13 -0.88 9.50 0.66
CA TYR A 13 -0.66 9.18 -0.75
C TYR A 13 -1.86 8.46 -1.39
N LEU A 14 -2.36 7.44 -0.71
CA LEU A 14 -3.48 6.63 -1.21
C LEU A 14 -4.81 7.40 -1.20
N ASP A 15 -5.02 8.28 -0.22
CA ASP A 15 -6.18 9.16 -0.13
C ASP A 15 -6.17 10.20 -1.27
N ASP A 16 -5.02 10.83 -1.53
CA ASP A 16 -4.87 11.85 -2.59
C ASP A 16 -4.99 11.27 -4.00
N LYS A 17 -4.40 10.10 -4.24
CA LYS A 17 -4.38 9.45 -5.56
C LYS A 17 -5.61 8.61 -5.88
N PHE A 18 -6.16 7.92 -4.88
CA PHE A 18 -7.16 6.87 -5.08
C PHE A 18 -8.42 7.04 -4.22
N GLU A 19 -8.55 8.14 -3.46
CA GLU A 19 -9.67 8.40 -2.54
C GLU A 19 -9.99 7.19 -1.64
N MET A 20 -8.94 6.47 -1.24
CA MET A 20 -9.10 5.20 -0.55
C MET A 20 -9.43 5.40 0.93
N PRO A 21 -10.48 4.73 1.44
CA PRO A 21 -10.79 4.78 2.87
C PRO A 21 -9.70 4.08 3.69
N ASP A 22 -9.54 4.52 4.94
CA ASP A 22 -8.56 4.02 5.92
C ASP A 22 -8.50 2.48 6.02
N LYS A 23 -9.65 1.81 5.90
CA LYS A 23 -9.75 0.34 5.88
C LYS A 23 -8.95 -0.29 4.74
N THR A 24 -8.98 0.30 3.55
CA THR A 24 -8.23 -0.18 2.38
C THR A 24 -6.74 -0.01 2.60
N VAL A 25 -6.31 1.15 3.11
CA VAL A 25 -4.91 1.43 3.45
C VAL A 25 -4.38 0.41 4.47
N ALA A 26 -5.14 0.13 5.53
CA ALA A 26 -4.79 -0.86 6.54
C ALA A 26 -4.62 -2.27 5.97
N LEU A 27 -5.51 -2.68 5.05
CA LEU A 27 -5.40 -3.96 4.34
C LEU A 27 -4.18 -4.00 3.42
N LEU A 28 -3.93 -2.92 2.69
CA LEU A 28 -2.84 -2.79 1.73
C LEU A 28 -1.48 -2.93 2.43
N ILE A 29 -1.27 -2.16 3.50
CA ILE A 29 -0.06 -2.24 4.33
C ILE A 29 0.09 -3.63 4.96
N LYS A 30 -1.01 -4.26 5.36
CA LYS A 30 -0.97 -5.62 5.91
C LYS A 30 -0.55 -6.66 4.87
N PHE A 31 -1.04 -6.56 3.64
CA PHE A 31 -0.64 -7.45 2.54
C PHE A 31 0.81 -7.23 2.13
N LEU A 32 1.24 -5.98 2.00
CA LEU A 32 2.62 -5.62 1.71
C LEU A 32 3.56 -6.14 2.81
N GLY A 33 3.21 -5.93 4.09
CA GLY A 33 4.00 -6.47 5.20
C GLY A 33 4.09 -8.00 5.24
N GLN A 34 3.05 -8.71 4.79
CA GLN A 34 3.09 -10.18 4.68
C GLN A 34 3.92 -10.67 3.47
N GLY A 35 4.02 -9.85 2.42
CA GLY A 35 4.73 -10.18 1.19
C GLY A 35 6.08 -9.49 1.04
N ASP A 36 6.69 -9.00 2.13
CA ASP A 36 7.97 -8.28 2.10
C ASP A 36 7.98 -7.07 1.15
N GLY A 37 6.88 -6.30 1.17
CA GLY A 37 6.65 -5.17 0.27
C GLY A 37 6.01 -5.53 -1.07
N GLN A 38 5.54 -6.78 -1.27
CA GLN A 38 4.88 -7.20 -2.51
C GLN A 38 3.45 -7.71 -2.28
N LEU A 39 2.55 -7.31 -3.17
CA LEU A 39 1.15 -7.75 -3.21
C LEU A 39 1.03 -9.06 -3.98
N SER A 40 0.55 -10.08 -3.29
CA SER A 40 0.19 -11.36 -3.92
C SER A 40 -0.93 -11.19 -4.97
N LYS A 41 -0.88 -11.97 -6.05
CA LYS A 41 -1.91 -11.98 -7.13
C LYS A 41 -3.36 -12.07 -6.61
N ARG A 42 -3.58 -12.74 -5.47
CA ARG A 42 -4.89 -12.84 -4.81
C ARG A 42 -5.36 -11.54 -4.17
N ALA A 43 -4.46 -10.78 -3.54
CA ALA A 43 -4.79 -9.49 -2.93
C ALA A 43 -5.15 -8.46 -4.00
N ARG A 44 -4.38 -8.46 -5.10
CA ARG A 44 -4.62 -7.62 -6.29
C ARG A 44 -6.02 -7.83 -6.87
N GLY A 45 -6.43 -9.08 -7.09
CA GLY A 45 -7.70 -9.39 -7.75
C GLY A 45 -8.96 -9.36 -6.86
N LYS A 46 -8.83 -9.28 -5.53
CA LYS A 46 -9.99 -9.40 -4.63
C LYS A 46 -10.26 -8.12 -3.82
N GLU A 47 -9.22 -7.58 -3.19
CA GLU A 47 -9.34 -6.39 -2.32
C GLU A 47 -8.92 -5.12 -3.05
N LEU A 48 -8.07 -5.24 -4.06
CA LEU A 48 -7.52 -4.13 -4.86
C LEU A 48 -7.94 -4.19 -6.32
N VAL A 49 -9.11 -4.78 -6.61
CA VAL A 49 -9.63 -4.92 -7.98
C VAL A 49 -9.87 -3.57 -8.68
N ALA A 50 -10.01 -2.51 -7.87
CA ALA A 50 -10.12 -1.14 -8.35
C ALA A 50 -8.78 -0.54 -8.80
N LEU A 51 -7.66 -1.16 -8.44
CA LEU A 51 -6.32 -0.74 -8.86
C LEU A 51 -5.85 -1.52 -10.08
N THR A 52 -5.22 -0.80 -10.99
CA THR A 52 -4.48 -1.34 -12.13
C THR A 52 -3.12 -1.87 -11.68
N ASP A 53 -2.51 -2.74 -12.50
CA ASP A 53 -1.15 -3.23 -12.25
C ASP A 53 -0.12 -2.10 -12.14
N GLU A 54 -0.32 -0.97 -12.83
CA GLU A 54 0.55 0.21 -12.74
C GLU A 54 0.44 0.87 -11.37
N GLU A 55 -0.78 1.10 -10.88
CA GLU A 55 -1.02 1.69 -9.56
C GLU A 55 -0.51 0.77 -8.44
N ILE A 56 -0.71 -0.54 -8.58
CA ILE A 56 -0.18 -1.52 -7.63
C ILE A 56 1.34 -1.46 -7.56
N ARG A 57 2.01 -1.36 -8.72
CA ARG A 57 3.47 -1.30 -8.79
C ARG A 57 4.02 0.00 -8.20
N ASP A 58 3.31 1.09 -8.40
CA ASP A 58 3.63 2.39 -7.82
C ASP A 58 3.51 2.35 -6.27
N ILE A 59 2.43 1.75 -5.76
CA ILE A 59 2.22 1.57 -4.32
C ILE A 59 3.26 0.64 -3.71
N GLU A 60 3.61 -0.47 -4.38
CA GLU A 60 4.67 -1.38 -3.96
C GLU A 60 6.00 -0.63 -3.84
N ASN A 61 6.41 0.12 -4.88
CA ASN A 61 7.62 0.94 -4.83
C ASN A 61 7.57 1.96 -3.69
N ARG A 62 6.47 2.71 -3.57
CA ARG A 62 6.31 3.74 -2.54
C ARG A 62 6.39 3.15 -1.14
N TYR A 63 5.79 1.98 -0.93
CA TYR A 63 5.90 1.26 0.32
C TYR A 63 7.34 0.84 0.61
N GLN A 64 8.08 0.32 -0.37
CA GLN A 64 9.48 -0.05 -0.17
C GLN A 64 10.34 1.18 0.16
N GLU A 65 10.13 2.32 -0.52
CA GLU A 65 10.82 3.58 -0.19
C GLU A 65 10.57 4.00 1.26
N ILE A 66 9.31 3.95 1.71
CA ILE A 66 8.90 4.41 3.03
C ILE A 66 9.28 3.39 4.13
N PHE A 67 9.08 2.09 3.90
CA PHE A 67 9.21 1.04 4.91
C PHE A 67 10.57 0.32 4.93
N LEU A 68 11.26 0.20 3.78
CA LEU A 68 12.50 -0.58 3.64
C LEU A 68 13.76 0.28 3.42
N GLU A 69 13.65 1.44 2.75
CA GLU A 69 14.80 2.35 2.50
C GLU A 69 14.93 3.51 3.51
N GLY A 70 14.09 3.54 4.56
CA GLY A 70 14.10 4.57 5.61
C GLY A 70 14.39 4.05 7.01
#